data_AF-C6F5U2-F1
#
_entry.id   AF-C6F5U2-F1
#
_cell.length_a   1.000
_cell.length_b   1.000
_cell.length_c   1.000
_cell.angle_alpha   90.00
_cell.angle_beta   90.00
_cell.angle_gamma   90.00
#
_symmetry.space_group_name_H-M   'P 1'
#
loop_
_entity.id
_entity.type
_entity.pdbx_description
1 polymer ?
#
loop_
_entity_poly.entity_id
_entity_poly.type
_entity_poly.pdbx_seq_one_letter_code
_entity_poly.pdbx_strand_id
1 'polypeptide(L)' 'GPAALKNVASALRTKFGTNNLVTAAITADGSAGGKIDAADYAGAAQSFDWYNVMTY' A
#
# COMPACT_ATOMS: atom_id res chain seq x y z
N GLY A 1 4.74 -10.59 -7.32
CA GLY A 1 5.58 -9.55 -7.96
C GLY A 1 5.17 -8.16 -7.47
N PRO A 2 5.87 -7.08 -7.87
CA PRO A 2 5.70 -5.75 -7.28
C PRO A 2 4.27 -5.20 -7.31
N ALA A 3 3.47 -5.60 -8.31
CA ALA A 3 2.07 -5.17 -8.47
C ALA A 3 1.07 -5.84 -7.49
N ALA A 4 1.49 -6.82 -6.68
CA ALA A 4 0.56 -7.56 -5.83
C ALA A 4 -0.17 -6.64 -4.83
N LEU A 5 0.57 -5.72 -4.19
CA LEU A 5 -0.01 -4.75 -3.26
C LEU A 5 -1.07 -3.87 -3.93
N LYS A 6 -0.76 -3.33 -5.12
CA LYS A 6 -1.69 -2.53 -5.92
C LYS A 6 -2.97 -3.30 -6.26
N ASN A 7 -2.85 -4.55 -6.68
CA ASN A 7 -4.00 -5.36 -7.06
C ASN A 7 -4.92 -5.62 -5.86
N VAL A 8 -4.35 -5.94 -4.69
CA VAL A 8 -5.11 -6.11 -3.46
C VAL A 8 -5.76 -4.80 -3.02
N ALA A 9 -5.02 -3.69 -3.03
CA ALA A 9 -5.54 -2.37 -2.66
C ALA A 9 -6.73 -1.96 -3.53
N SER A 10 -6.63 -2.16 -4.85
CA SER A 10 -7.72 -1.88 -5.80
C SER A 10 -8.95 -2.76 -5.55
N ALA A 11 -8.76 -4.06 -5.29
CA ALA A 11 -9.85 -4.97 -4.95
C ALA A 11 -10.55 -4.58 -3.65
N LEU A 12 -9.79 -4.18 -2.63
CA LEU A 12 -10.34 -3.69 -1.36
C LEU A 12 -11.12 -2.38 -1.57
N ARG A 13 -10.56 -1.40 -2.29
CA ARG A 13 -11.27 -0.15 -2.59
C ARG A 13 -12.57 -0.41 -3.35
N THR A 14 -12.56 -1.33 -4.31
CA THR A 14 -13.78 -1.74 -5.03
C THR A 14 -14.81 -2.36 -4.09
N LYS A 15 -14.38 -3.22 -3.15
CA LYS A 15 -15.26 -3.91 -2.21
C LYS A 15 -15.88 -2.97 -1.17
N PHE A 16 -15.08 -2.05 -0.63
CA PHE A 16 -15.46 -1.21 0.51
C PHE A 16 -15.98 0.18 0.10
N GLY A 17 -15.73 0.60 -1.14
CA GLY A 17 -16.20 1.88 -1.67
C GLY A 17 -15.51 3.08 -1.01
N THR A 18 -16.08 4.27 -1.24
CA THR A 18 -15.55 5.55 -0.75
C THR A 18 -16.02 5.90 0.66
N ASN A 19 -17.05 5.21 1.17
CA ASN A 19 -17.64 5.51 2.48
C ASN A 19 -16.93 4.78 3.64
N ASN A 20 -15.95 3.93 3.32
CA ASN A 20 -15.19 3.18 4.30
C ASN A 20 -13.70 3.44 4.11
N LEU A 21 -12.99 3.42 5.24
CA LEU A 21 -11.55 3.56 5.26
C LEU A 21 -10.87 2.26 4.81
N VAL A 22 -9.88 2.40 3.93
CA VAL A 22 -8.96 1.35 3.50
C VAL A 22 -7.56 1.88 3.74
N THR A 23 -6.84 1.29 4.69
CA THR A 23 -5.50 1.71 5.09
C THR A 23 -4.57 0.51 5.13
N ALA A 24 -3.26 0.75 5.09
CA ALA A 24 -2.25 -0.30 5.20
C ALA A 24 -1.09 0.13 6.10
N ALA A 25 -0.66 -0.79 6.97
CA ALA A 25 0.62 -0.67 7.66
C ALA A 25 1.75 -1.13 6.72
N ILE A 26 2.80 -0.32 6.58
CA ILE A 26 3.90 -0.58 5.63
C ILE A 26 5.27 -0.51 6.31
N THR A 27 6.25 -1.16 5.69
CA THR A 27 7.65 -1.12 6.13
C THR A 27 8.23 0.30 6.05
N ALA A 28 9.12 0.63 6.99
CA ALA A 28 9.96 1.84 6.93
C ALA A 28 11.32 1.62 6.27
N ASP A 29 11.60 0.40 5.77
CA ASP A 29 12.86 0.07 5.10
C ASP A 29 12.96 0.74 3.72
N GLY A 30 13.54 1.94 3.71
CA GLY A 30 13.91 2.71 2.53
C GLY A 30 15.39 2.62 2.17
N SER A 31 16.10 1.56 2.60
CA SER A 31 17.43 1.27 2.08
C SER A 31 17.38 0.94 0.59
N ALA A 32 18.48 1.15 -0.14
CA ALA A 32 18.53 0.87 -1.58
C ALA A 32 18.29 -0.63 -1.86
N GLY A 33 17.24 -0.95 -2.63
CA GLY A 33 16.82 -2.33 -2.85
C GLY A 33 16.07 -2.96 -1.66
N GLY A 34 15.70 -2.14 -0.67
CA GLY A 34 14.96 -2.56 0.52
C GLY A 34 13.50 -2.87 0.24
N LYS A 35 12.74 -3.13 1.30
CA LYS A 35 11.35 -3.59 1.20
C LYS A 35 10.40 -2.56 0.56
N ILE A 36 10.69 -1.26 0.65
CA ILE A 36 9.92 -0.23 -0.07
C ILE A 36 10.09 -0.39 -1.59
N ASP A 37 11.29 -0.68 -2.08
CA ASP A 37 11.57 -0.82 -3.52
C ASP A 37 10.98 -2.11 -4.11
N ALA A 38 10.69 -3.11 -3.27
CA ALA A 38 10.21 -4.43 -3.70
C ALA A 38 8.74 -4.45 -4.14
N ALA A 39 7.95 -3.39 -3.90
CA ALA A 39 6.54 -3.33 -4.25
C ALA A 39 6.12 -1.95 -4.81
N ASP A 40 5.05 -1.94 -5.61
CA ASP A 40 4.48 -0.72 -6.18
C ASP A 40 3.59 0.03 -5.16
N TYR A 41 4.22 0.62 -4.15
CA TYR A 41 3.52 1.43 -3.12
C TYR A 41 2.89 2.69 -3.73
N ALA A 42 3.51 3.28 -4.75
CA ALA A 42 2.99 4.46 -5.43
C ALA A 42 1.68 4.15 -6.18
N GLY A 43 1.64 3.05 -6.93
CA GLY A 43 0.43 2.60 -7.62
C GLY A 43 -0.67 2.16 -6.65
N ALA A 44 -0.30 1.54 -5.51
CA ALA A 44 -1.26 1.16 -4.49
C ALA A 44 -1.82 2.35 -3.69
N ALA A 45 -1.06 3.44 -3.55
CA ALA A 45 -1.45 4.62 -2.77
C ALA A 45 -2.76 5.26 -3.27
N GLN A 46 -3.06 5.13 -4.57
CA GLN A 46 -4.30 5.64 -5.16
C GLN A 46 -5.57 4.96 -4.61
N SER A 47 -5.44 3.77 -4.02
CA SER A 47 -6.56 3.00 -3.47
C SER A 47 -6.66 3.09 -1.95
N PHE A 48 -5.60 3.48 -1.25
CA PHE A 48 -5.59 3.66 0.20
C PHE A 48 -5.94 5.10 0.58
N ASP A 49 -6.56 5.28 1.74
CA ASP A 49 -6.74 6.62 2.30
C ASP A 49 -5.42 7.16 2.85
N TRP A 50 -4.62 6.30 3.49
CA TRP A 50 -3.25 6.61 3.91
C TRP A 50 -2.47 5.33 4.27
N TYR A 51 -1.17 5.51 4.48
CA TYR A 51 -0.24 4.49 4.99
C TYR A 51 0.16 4.75 6.43
N ASN A 52 0.23 3.68 7.23
CA ASN A 52 0.81 3.69 8.58
C ASN A 52 2.25 3.15 8.48
N VAL A 53 3.24 4.03 8.37
CA VAL A 53 4.65 3.62 8.23
C VAL A 53 5.19 3.14 9.57
N MET A 54 5.66 1.89 9.63
CA MET A 54 6.17 1.25 10.85
C MET A 54 7.61 1.70 11.16
N THR A 55 7.74 2.88 11.77
CA THR A 55 9.02 3.55 12.10
C THR A 55 9.51 3.24 13.52
N TYR A 56 9.61 1.97 13.87
CA TYR A 56 10.05 1.47 15.18
C TYR A 56 10.99 0.26 15.08
#